data_AF-A0A537LP58-F1
#
_entry.id   AF-A0A537LP58-F1
#
_cell.length_a   1.000
_cell.length_b   1.000
_cell.length_c   1.000
_cell.angle_alpha   90.00
_cell.angle_beta   90.00
_cell.angle_gamma   90.00
#
_symmetry.space_group_name_H-M   'P 1'
#
loop_
_entity.id
_entity.type
_entity.pdbx_description
1 polymer ?
#
loop_
_entity_poly.entity_id
_entity_poly.type
_entity_poly.pdbx_seq_one_letter_code
_entity_poly.pdbx_strand_id
1 'polypeptide(L)' 'MNKRYPFFGAMADSLAAPPFWRPRTTEWSAVESILGTHVNAALAGSESPEQAVDRAASEITQHMKEAGYIK' A
#
# COMPACT_ATOMS: atom_id res chain seq x y z
N MET A 1 8.62 -16.53 -26.22
CA MET A 1 7.49 -16.20 -25.32
C MET A 1 6.33 -17.17 -25.59
N ASN A 2 5.64 -17.60 -24.53
CA ASN A 2 4.57 -18.61 -24.60
C ASN A 2 3.30 -18.02 -25.25
N LYS A 3 2.93 -18.46 -26.46
CA LYS A 3 1.73 -17.96 -27.18
C LYS A 3 0.40 -18.32 -26.50
N ARG A 4 0.40 -19.34 -25.64
CA ARG A 4 -0.80 -19.82 -24.94
C ARG A 4 -1.17 -18.95 -23.74
N TYR A 5 -0.17 -18.31 -23.13
CA TYR A 5 -0.31 -17.52 -21.92
C TYR A 5 0.46 -16.21 -22.09
N PRO A 6 -0.10 -15.25 -22.86
CA PRO A 6 0.58 -13.99 -23.17
C PRO A 6 0.92 -13.15 -21.92
N PHE A 7 0.18 -13.34 -20.83
CA PHE A 7 0.42 -12.65 -19.55
C PHE A 7 1.71 -13.10 -18.83
N PHE A 8 2.31 -14.24 -19.20
CA PHE A 8 3.53 -14.70 -18.51
C PHE A 8 4.73 -13.77 -18.68
N GLY A 9 4.80 -13.02 -19.78
CA GLY A 9 5.81 -11.97 -19.94
C GLY A 9 5.65 -10.89 -18.88
N ALA A 10 4.49 -10.25 -18.84
CA ALA A 10 4.17 -9.20 -17.87
C ALA A 10 4.27 -9.70 -16.40
N MET A 11 3.90 -10.95 -16.15
CA MET A 11 4.05 -11.57 -14.82
C MET A 11 5.52 -11.70 -14.44
N ALA A 12 6.37 -12.20 -15.34
CA ALA A 12 7.81 -12.30 -15.08
C ALA A 12 8.42 -10.91 -14.82
N ASP A 13 8.04 -9.90 -15.59
CA ASP A 13 8.48 -8.52 -15.39
C ASP A 13 8.03 -7.97 -14.02
N SER A 14 6.80 -8.28 -13.59
CA SER A 14 6.29 -7.86 -12.27
C SER A 14 7.02 -8.52 -11.10
N LEU A 15 7.48 -9.77 -11.28
CA LEU A 15 8.23 -10.53 -10.27
C LEU A 15 9.72 -10.16 -10.26
N ALA A 16 10.23 -9.55 -11.33
CA ALA A 16 11.59 -9.03 -11.41
C ALA A 16 11.81 -7.74 -10.62
N ALA A 17 10.73 -7.13 -10.11
CA ALA A 17 10.83 -6.00 -9.20
C ALA A 17 11.68 -6.36 -7.97
N PRO A 18 12.59 -5.48 -7.51
CA PRO A 18 13.36 -5.72 -6.30
C PRO A 18 12.41 -6.00 -5.12
N PRO A 19 12.83 -6.81 -4.14
CA PRO A 19 11.96 -7.27 -3.07
C PRO A 19 11.47 -6.10 -2.19
N PHE A 20 10.36 -5.48 -2.58
CA PHE A 20 9.50 -4.68 -1.71
C PHE A 20 8.60 -5.65 -0.95
N TRP A 21 9.22 -6.53 -0.16
CA TRP A 21 8.46 -7.42 0.70
C TRP A 21 7.67 -6.57 1.67
N ARG A 22 6.36 -6.81 1.69
CA ARG A 22 5.46 -6.25 2.71
C ARG A 22 6.10 -6.51 4.08
N PRO A 23 6.23 -5.48 4.94
CA PRO A 23 6.64 -5.68 6.31
C PRO A 23 5.83 -6.82 6.94
N ARG A 24 6.51 -7.78 7.57
CA ARG A 24 5.86 -8.88 8.30
C ARG A 24 5.55 -8.51 9.75
N THR A 25 5.34 -7.22 10.00
CA THR A 25 4.90 -6.72 11.32
C THR A 25 3.44 -7.10 11.53
N THR A 26 3.02 -7.22 12.79
CA THR A 26 1.62 -7.44 13.15
C THR A 26 0.72 -6.30 12.65
N GLU A 27 1.28 -5.10 12.55
CA GLU A 27 0.57 -3.87 12.16
C GLU A 27 0.31 -3.74 10.65
N TRP A 28 0.85 -4.63 9.81
CA TRP A 28 0.70 -4.49 8.36
C TRP A 28 -0.78 -4.45 7.90
N SER A 29 -1.65 -5.21 8.57
CA SER A 29 -3.10 -5.19 8.30
C SER A 29 -3.76 -3.84 8.59
N ALA A 30 -3.30 -3.13 9.62
CA ALA A 30 -3.78 -1.79 9.94
C ALA A 30 -3.31 -0.77 8.90
N VAL A 31 -2.04 -0.86 8.48
CA VAL A 31 -1.49 -0.02 7.40
C VAL A 31 -2.30 -0.15 6.10
N GLU A 32 -2.62 -1.38 5.67
CA GLU A 32 -3.45 -1.61 4.48
C GLU A 32 -4.87 -1.03 4.64
N SER A 33 -5.44 -1.12 5.84
CA SER A 33 -6.79 -0.62 6.12
C SER A 33 -6.86 0.91 6.11
N ILE A 34 -5.87 1.58 6.71
CA ILE A 34 -5.75 3.06 6.72
C ILE A 34 -5.59 3.56 5.29
N LEU A 35 -4.65 2.98 4.53
CA LEU A 35 -4.41 3.36 3.14
C LEU A 35 -5.66 3.15 2.28
N GLY A 36 -6.32 2.00 2.42
CA GLY A 36 -7.55 1.68 1.68
C GLY A 36 -8.69 2.66 1.99
N THR A 37 -8.80 3.14 3.23
CA THR A 37 -9.82 4.11 3.64
C THR A 37 -9.66 5.44 2.89
N HIS A 38 -8.45 6.01 2.92
CA HIS A 38 -8.17 7.29 2.27
C HIS A 38 -8.18 7.21 0.75
N VAL A 39 -7.70 6.11 0.16
CA VAL A 39 -7.81 5.89 -1.29
C VAL A 39 -9.28 5.87 -1.73
N ASN A 40 -10.16 5.20 -0.99
CA ASN A 40 -11.59 5.21 -1.30
C ASN A 40 -12.21 6.60 -1.12
N ALA A 41 -11.79 7.36 -0.10
CA ALA A 41 -12.26 8.73 0.10
C ALA A 41 -11.86 9.65 -1.07
N ALA A 42 -10.65 9.49 -1.61
CA ALA A 42 -10.23 10.20 -2.83
C ALA A 42 -11.04 9.79 -4.06
N LEU A 43 -11.27 8.50 -4.26
CA LEU A 43 -12.11 8.00 -5.37
C LEU A 43 -13.56 8.49 -5.29
N ALA A 44 -14.08 8.66 -4.07
CA ALA A 44 -15.41 9.20 -3.82
C ALA A 44 -15.47 10.74 -3.88
N GLY A 45 -14.34 11.42 -4.10
CA GLY A 45 -14.25 12.89 -4.13
C GLY A 45 -14.42 13.57 -2.77
N SER A 46 -14.35 12.82 -1.68
CA SER A 46 -14.41 13.34 -0.31
C SER A 46 -13.06 13.86 0.20
N GLU A 47 -11.96 13.41 -0.42
CA GLU A 47 -10.60 13.91 -0.22
C GLU A 47 -9.97 14.20 -1.60
N SER A 48 -9.05 15.16 -1.68
CA SER A 48 -8.14 15.23 -2.83
C SER A 48 -7.12 14.08 -2.78
N PRO A 49 -6.48 13.71 -3.91
CA PRO A 49 -5.43 12.70 -3.91
C PRO A 49 -4.30 13.02 -2.91
N GLU A 50 -3.89 14.29 -2.82
CA GLU A 50 -2.87 14.76 -1.88
C GLU A 50 -3.35 14.62 -0.43
N GLN A 51 -4.58 15.05 -0.14
CA GLN A 51 -5.16 14.94 1.20
C GLN A 51 -5.25 13.48 1.66
N ALA A 52 -5.65 12.58 0.78
CA ALA A 52 -5.74 11.15 1.08
C ALA A 52 -4.38 10.55 1.43
N VAL A 53 -3.35 10.86 0.66
CA VAL A 53 -1.99 10.35 0.92
C VAL A 53 -1.43 10.96 2.21
N ASP A 54 -1.58 12.27 2.43
CA ASP A 54 -1.05 12.96 3.62
C ASP A 54 -1.72 12.49 4.92
N ARG A 55 -3.05 12.29 4.89
CA ARG A 55 -3.81 11.78 6.04
C ARG A 55 -3.47 10.32 6.34
N ALA A 56 -3.44 9.47 5.31
CA ALA A 56 -3.02 8.08 5.48
C ALA A 56 -1.61 7.99 6.07
N ALA A 57 -0.66 8.78 5.55
CA ALA A 57 0.71 8.80 6.07
C ALA A 57 0.77 9.25 7.54
N SER A 58 0.00 10.28 7.90
CA SER A 58 -0.07 10.78 9.28
C SER A 58 -0.65 9.74 10.24
N GLU A 59 -1.75 9.09 9.86
CA GLU A 59 -2.42 8.08 10.68
C GLU A 59 -1.58 6.80 10.82
N ILE A 60 -0.97 6.32 9.72
CA ILE A 60 -0.01 5.20 9.76
C ILE A 60 1.16 5.55 10.70
N THR A 61 1.72 6.75 10.59
CA THR A 61 2.84 7.16 11.45
C THR A 61 2.43 7.15 12.92
N GLN A 62 1.24 7.65 13.24
CA GLN A 62 0.71 7.65 14.60
C GLN A 62 0.51 6.22 15.13
N HIS A 63 -0.14 5.36 14.35
CA HIS A 63 -0.33 3.96 14.69
C HIS A 63 1.00 3.22 14.94
N MET A 64 2.00 3.46 14.09
CA MET A 64 3.34 2.86 14.25
C MET A 64 4.11 3.40 15.47
N LYS A 65 3.85 4.64 15.90
CA LYS A 65 4.36 5.17 17.18
C LYS A 65 3.72 4.47 18.38
N GLU A 66 2.40 4.31 18.36
CA GLU A 66 1.64 3.63 19.41
C GLU A 66 2.04 2.16 19.55
N ALA A 67 2.31 1.48 18.43
CA ALA A 67 2.83 0.12 18.38
C ALA A 67 4.33 0.01 18.74
N GLY A 68 5.01 1.14 19.00
CA GLY A 68 6.41 1.17 19.46
C GLY A 68 7.47 0.99 18.36
N TYR A 69 7.08 1.07 17.09
CA TYR A 69 7.99 0.94 15.95
C TYR A 69 8.68 2.27 15.57
N ILE A 70 8.07 3.41 15.91
CA ILE A 70 8.61 4.76 15.68
C ILE A 70 8.74 5.47 17.03
N LYS A 71 9.86 6.15 17.24
CA LYS A 71 10.10 6.97 18.44
C LYS A 71 9.73 8.43 18.22
#